data_AF-A0A183TW21-F1
#
_entry.id   AF-A0A183TW21-F1
#
_cell.length_a   1.000
_cell.length_b   1.000
_cell.length_c   1.000
_cell.angle_alpha   90.00
_cell.angle_beta   90.00
_cell.angle_gamma   90.00
#
_symmetry.space_group_name_H-M   'P 1'
#
loop_
_entity.id
_entity.type
_entity.pdbx_description
1 polymer ?
#
loop_
_entity_poly.entity_id
_entity_poly.type
_entity_poly.pdbx_seq_one_letter_code
_entity_poly.pdbx_strand_id
1 'polypeptide(L)'
;MKACKKLIIDTDGAPDDVRAISLALQTPDIEVPIYKGAFEPLVAMTGRVTDESLLFGKDGIGDKPDNFPKVEQEDFIKHDSSKPAALALIELLKQHNDVTLVCIGPLTNIALAMKLDADFVRRPKEMVIMGGNIYGVGNISCRYTSEFNFGGDPEAAHIVLAKMECPITLVPWEACFFEGPKARVMCITVNYFKYEGEVDFHAHLRLGTPLADFFSTVTSIGREILQRNNRQYAYCDEIAMAIALCGESIIKESKLMRASVELNGEFTR
;
A
#
# COMPACT_ATOMS: atom_id res chain seq x y z
N MET A 1 -0.19 20.15 21.31
CA MET A 1 -0.94 19.86 20.07
C MET A 1 -0.02 19.06 19.18
N LYS A 2 -0.39 17.84 18.73
CA LYS A 2 0.41 17.11 17.73
C LYS A 2 0.44 17.96 16.46
N ALA A 3 1.61 18.16 15.87
CA ALA A 3 1.73 18.90 14.61
C ALA A 3 0.92 18.18 13.52
N CYS A 4 0.13 18.92 12.74
CA CYS A 4 -0.62 18.36 11.62
C CYS A 4 0.38 17.93 10.53
N LYS A 5 0.45 16.64 10.21
CA LYS A 5 1.29 16.12 9.14
C LYS A 5 0.57 16.32 7.79
N LYS A 6 1.31 16.80 6.79
CA LYS A 6 0.81 16.88 5.41
C LYS A 6 1.20 15.59 4.70
N LEU A 7 0.21 14.89 4.15
CA LEU A 7 0.42 13.63 3.45
C LEU A 7 0.05 13.79 1.98
N ILE A 8 0.79 13.11 1.11
CA ILE A 8 0.30 12.69 -0.20
C ILE A 8 0.34 11.17 -0.20
N ILE A 9 -0.77 10.54 -0.58
CA ILE A 9 -0.94 9.09 -0.59
C ILE A 9 -1.01 8.63 -2.04
N ASP A 10 -0.11 7.73 -2.44
CA ASP A 10 -0.09 7.07 -3.73
C ASP A 10 -0.48 5.59 -3.52
N THR A 11 -1.58 5.17 -4.16
CA THR A 11 -2.37 3.99 -3.80
C THR A 11 -2.99 3.38 -5.06
N ASP A 12 -3.17 2.07 -5.09
CA ASP A 12 -3.92 1.35 -6.13
C ASP A 12 -5.38 1.06 -5.72
N GLY A 13 -5.72 1.24 -4.44
CA GLY A 13 -7.10 1.33 -3.96
C GLY A 13 -7.71 -0.01 -3.55
N ALA A 14 -6.90 -0.97 -3.13
CA ALA A 14 -7.35 -2.25 -2.60
C ALA A 14 -8.01 -2.08 -1.19
N PRO A 15 -8.60 -3.14 -0.60
CA PRO A 15 -9.38 -3.02 0.63
C PRO A 15 -8.58 -2.52 1.84
N ASP A 16 -7.29 -2.84 1.93
CA ASP A 16 -6.37 -2.34 2.94
C ASP A 16 -5.97 -0.88 2.70
N ASP A 17 -5.79 -0.43 1.45
CA ASP A 17 -5.61 0.99 1.14
C ASP A 17 -6.80 1.83 1.60
N VAL A 18 -8.02 1.39 1.31
CA VAL A 18 -9.25 2.12 1.70
C VAL A 18 -9.29 2.32 3.22
N ARG A 19 -8.87 1.30 3.97
CA ARG A 19 -8.77 1.33 5.43
C ARG A 19 -7.61 2.20 5.91
N ALA A 20 -6.46 2.18 5.21
CA ALA A 20 -5.31 3.03 5.46
C ALA A 20 -5.65 4.52 5.23
N ILE A 21 -6.27 4.86 4.10
CA ILE A 21 -6.73 6.21 3.79
C ILE A 21 -7.73 6.69 4.84
N SER A 22 -8.67 5.83 5.24
CA SER A 22 -9.63 6.16 6.30
C SER A 22 -8.96 6.44 7.65
N LEU A 23 -7.82 5.78 7.95
CA LEU A 23 -7.01 6.10 9.13
C LEU A 23 -6.36 7.49 9.02
N ALA A 24 -6.02 7.95 7.81
CA ALA A 24 -5.47 9.29 7.58
C ALA A 24 -6.54 10.39 7.63
N LEU A 25 -7.78 10.09 7.21
CA LEU A 25 -8.91 11.01 7.17
C LEU A 25 -9.52 11.28 8.56
N GLN A 26 -8.72 11.87 9.46
CA GLN A 26 -9.12 12.21 10.83
C GLN A 26 -9.81 13.58 10.94
N THR A 27 -9.82 14.38 9.86
CA THR A 27 -10.44 15.71 9.84
C THR A 27 -11.78 15.63 9.11
N PRO A 28 -12.92 15.86 9.79
CA PRO A 28 -14.20 15.94 9.10
C PRO A 28 -14.20 17.10 8.09
N ASP A 29 -14.91 16.91 6.98
CA ASP A 29 -15.19 17.92 5.96
C ASP A 29 -13.98 18.42 5.12
N ILE A 30 -12.93 17.62 4.97
CA ILE A 30 -11.84 17.91 4.03
C ILE A 30 -12.16 17.36 2.63
N GLU A 31 -12.14 18.24 1.63
CA GLU A 31 -12.16 17.83 0.23
C GLU A 31 -10.73 17.48 -0.20
N VAL A 32 -10.50 16.21 -0.55
CA VAL A 32 -9.20 15.72 -0.96
C VAL A 32 -9.19 15.55 -2.48
N PRO A 33 -8.32 16.25 -3.22
CA PRO A 33 -8.22 16.07 -4.66
C PRO A 33 -7.61 14.69 -4.98
N ILE A 34 -8.26 13.97 -5.88
CA ILE A 34 -7.82 12.65 -6.37
C ILE A 34 -7.26 12.84 -7.77
N TYR A 35 -6.08 12.31 -8.06
CA TYR A 35 -5.45 12.38 -9.38
C TYR A 35 -5.27 10.97 -9.94
N LYS A 36 -5.67 10.74 -11.19
CA LYS A 36 -5.46 9.45 -11.85
C LYS A 36 -4.00 9.31 -12.30
N GLY A 37 -3.38 8.19 -11.94
CA GLY A 37 -1.98 7.89 -12.22
C GLY A 37 -1.74 7.01 -13.44
N ALA A 38 -0.60 6.33 -13.43
CA ALA A 38 -0.21 5.36 -14.45
C ALA A 38 -1.20 4.20 -14.52
N PHE A 39 -1.50 3.76 -15.74
CA PHE A 39 -2.37 2.60 -16.00
C PHE A 39 -1.60 1.27 -15.97
N GLU A 40 -0.31 1.30 -16.27
CA GLU A 40 0.57 0.14 -16.38
C GLU A 40 1.95 0.48 -15.79
N PRO A 41 2.76 -0.52 -15.41
CA PRO A 41 4.14 -0.29 -14.96
C PRO A 41 4.99 0.37 -16.05
N LEU A 42 6.14 0.93 -15.66
CA LEU A 42 7.09 1.59 -16.58
C LEU A 42 7.50 0.70 -17.76
N VAL A 43 7.59 -0.61 -17.52
CA VAL A 43 7.88 -1.61 -18.54
C VAL A 43 6.83 -2.71 -18.44
N ALA A 44 5.98 -2.83 -19.47
CA ALA A 44 4.95 -3.85 -19.52
C ALA A 44 5.56 -5.26 -19.41
N MET A 45 5.12 -6.01 -18.41
CA MET A 45 5.60 -7.37 -18.16
C MET A 45 4.66 -8.40 -18.79
N THR A 46 5.21 -9.28 -19.63
CA THR A 46 4.45 -10.41 -20.17
C THR A 46 4.42 -11.56 -19.16
N GLY A 47 3.22 -12.06 -18.84
CA GLY A 47 3.04 -13.28 -18.04
C GLY A 47 3.20 -13.14 -16.52
N ARG A 48 3.43 -11.94 -15.99
CA ARG A 48 3.22 -11.65 -14.56
C ARG A 48 1.84 -11.04 -14.40
N VAL A 49 1.00 -11.71 -13.64
CA VAL A 49 -0.37 -11.27 -13.35
C VAL A 49 -0.35 -10.73 -11.93
N THR A 50 -0.37 -9.41 -11.78
CA THR A 50 -0.68 -8.71 -10.51
C THR A 50 -2.19 -8.41 -10.46
N ASP A 51 -3.00 -9.43 -10.76
CA ASP A 51 -4.45 -9.34 -10.70
C ASP A 51 -4.91 -9.81 -9.32
N GLU A 52 -5.38 -8.88 -8.51
CA GLU A 52 -5.93 -9.16 -7.19
C GLU A 52 -7.43 -9.48 -7.21
N SER A 53 -8.05 -9.59 -8.39
CA SER A 53 -9.47 -9.88 -8.49
C SER A 53 -9.86 -11.21 -7.84
N LEU A 54 -8.91 -12.16 -7.77
CA LEU A 54 -9.08 -13.42 -7.06
C LEU A 54 -9.06 -13.28 -5.53
N LEU A 55 -8.46 -12.20 -5.00
CA LEU A 55 -8.35 -11.94 -3.57
C LEU A 55 -9.44 -10.99 -3.07
N PHE A 56 -9.82 -9.99 -3.86
CA PHE A 56 -10.68 -8.90 -3.42
C PHE A 56 -11.96 -8.70 -4.25
N GLY A 57 -12.16 -9.48 -5.31
CA GLY A 57 -13.28 -9.32 -6.23
C GLY A 57 -12.93 -8.49 -7.46
N LYS A 58 -13.81 -8.48 -8.46
CA LYS A 58 -13.54 -7.80 -9.75
C LYS A 58 -13.41 -6.29 -9.60
N ASP A 59 -14.12 -5.70 -8.66
CA ASP A 59 -14.00 -4.27 -8.33
C ASP A 59 -12.86 -3.96 -7.35
N GLY A 60 -12.14 -4.97 -6.86
CA GLY A 60 -11.08 -4.83 -5.86
C GLY A 60 -11.58 -4.56 -4.44
N ILE A 61 -12.89 -4.45 -4.20
CA ILE A 61 -13.47 -4.03 -2.91
C ILE A 61 -14.78 -4.77 -2.58
N GLY A 62 -14.87 -6.05 -2.93
CA GLY A 62 -15.90 -6.96 -2.43
C GLY A 62 -17.13 -7.18 -3.32
N ASP A 63 -17.16 -6.67 -4.55
CA ASP A 63 -18.20 -6.87 -5.57
C ASP A 63 -19.63 -6.54 -5.10
N LYS A 64 -19.79 -5.46 -4.32
CA LYS A 64 -21.08 -5.02 -3.76
C LYS A 64 -21.33 -3.52 -4.01
N PRO A 65 -21.50 -3.10 -5.27
CA PRO A 65 -21.64 -1.68 -5.63
C PRO A 65 -22.90 -1.01 -5.08
N ASP A 66 -23.93 -1.80 -4.74
CA ASP A 66 -25.20 -1.29 -4.18
C ASP A 66 -25.17 -1.10 -2.65
N ASN A 67 -24.14 -1.61 -1.97
CA ASN A 67 -23.97 -1.39 -0.53
C ASN A 67 -23.56 0.06 -0.24
N PHE A 68 -23.72 0.51 1.01
CA PHE A 68 -23.28 1.84 1.40
C PHE A 68 -21.73 1.95 1.46
N PRO A 69 -21.13 3.02 0.92
CA PRO A 69 -21.73 4.03 0.04
C PRO A 69 -21.99 3.43 -1.36
N LYS A 70 -23.18 3.70 -1.91
CA LYS A 70 -23.54 3.20 -3.24
C LYS A 70 -22.59 3.80 -4.26
N VAL A 71 -22.02 2.95 -5.11
CA VAL A 71 -21.15 3.38 -6.21
C VAL A 71 -22.00 4.12 -7.24
N GLU A 72 -21.56 5.33 -7.60
CA GLU A 72 -22.21 6.15 -8.62
C GLU A 72 -21.31 6.27 -9.87
N GLN A 73 -21.90 6.59 -11.01
CA GLN A 73 -21.13 6.76 -12.26
C GLN A 73 -20.10 7.88 -12.15
N GLU A 74 -20.41 8.89 -11.35
CA GLU A 74 -19.53 10.00 -11.07
C GLU A 74 -18.22 9.54 -10.41
N ASP A 75 -18.20 8.48 -9.60
CA ASP A 75 -17.00 8.05 -8.87
C ASP A 75 -15.83 7.69 -9.82
N PHE A 76 -16.14 7.19 -11.02
CA PHE A 76 -15.14 6.85 -12.04
C PHE A 76 -14.54 8.07 -12.76
N ILE A 77 -15.20 9.23 -12.67
CA ILE A 77 -14.79 10.50 -13.28
C ILE A 77 -14.50 11.59 -12.25
N LYS A 78 -14.75 11.32 -10.96
CA LYS A 78 -14.53 12.23 -9.83
C LYS A 78 -13.07 12.21 -9.39
N HIS A 79 -12.22 12.56 -10.34
CA HIS A 79 -10.82 12.85 -10.15
C HIS A 79 -10.48 14.15 -10.89
N ASP A 80 -9.47 14.86 -10.40
CA ASP A 80 -8.91 16.00 -11.10
C ASP A 80 -8.23 15.51 -12.39
N SER A 81 -8.89 15.79 -13.50
CA SER A 81 -8.43 15.43 -14.85
C SER A 81 -7.57 16.51 -15.50
N SER A 82 -7.24 17.59 -14.77
CA SER A 82 -6.37 18.67 -15.29
C SER A 82 -4.93 18.19 -15.54
N LYS A 83 -4.48 17.16 -14.82
CA LYS A 83 -3.15 16.56 -14.98
C LYS A 83 -3.07 15.14 -14.43
N PRO A 84 -2.15 14.29 -14.94
CA PRO A 84 -1.84 12.99 -14.35
C PRO A 84 -1.18 13.09 -12.97
N ALA A 85 -1.31 12.04 -12.15
CA ALA A 85 -0.79 12.00 -10.77
C ALA A 85 0.71 12.35 -10.67
N ALA A 86 1.55 11.88 -11.60
CA ALA A 86 2.98 12.22 -11.61
C ALA A 86 3.25 13.73 -11.69
N LEU A 87 2.46 14.48 -12.48
CA LEU A 87 2.56 15.94 -12.56
C LEU A 87 1.97 16.62 -11.33
N ALA A 88 0.86 16.10 -10.79
CA ALA A 88 0.27 16.59 -9.54
C ALA A 88 1.25 16.45 -8.37
N LEU A 89 1.94 15.30 -8.25
CA LEU A 89 2.99 15.06 -7.26
C LEU A 89 4.09 16.12 -7.32
N ILE A 90 4.59 16.43 -8.52
CA ILE A 90 5.62 17.47 -8.73
C ILE A 90 5.10 18.84 -8.27
N GLU A 91 3.88 19.19 -8.64
CA GLU A 91 3.29 20.49 -8.33
C GLU A 91 3.02 20.66 -6.83
N LEU A 92 2.38 19.68 -6.21
CA LEU A 92 2.03 19.71 -4.79
C LEU A 92 3.29 19.79 -3.91
N LEU A 93 4.34 19.04 -4.26
CA LEU A 93 5.62 19.10 -3.54
C LEU A 93 6.43 20.38 -3.81
N LYS A 94 6.11 21.16 -4.85
CA LYS A 94 6.66 22.51 -5.05
C LYS A 94 5.89 23.55 -4.24
N GLN A 95 4.59 23.36 -4.07
CA GLN A 95 3.70 24.29 -3.35
C GLN A 95 3.75 24.09 -1.83
N HIS A 96 4.04 22.87 -1.39
CA HIS A 96 3.99 22.50 0.02
C HIS A 96 5.33 21.93 0.49
N ASN A 97 5.89 22.57 1.50
CA ASN A 97 6.99 22.02 2.28
C ASN A 97 6.46 21.08 3.37
N ASP A 98 7.35 20.23 3.89
CA ASP A 98 7.11 19.29 4.99
C ASP A 98 6.06 18.21 4.67
N VAL A 99 5.98 17.79 3.42
CA VAL A 99 5.07 16.71 2.97
C VAL A 99 5.74 15.35 3.15
N THR A 100 5.02 14.43 3.80
CA THR A 100 5.37 13.00 3.85
C THR A 100 4.68 12.29 2.69
N LEU A 101 5.44 11.58 1.87
CA LEU A 101 4.89 10.68 0.85
C LEU A 101 4.58 9.32 1.49
N VAL A 102 3.37 8.81 1.25
CA VAL A 102 2.96 7.46 1.65
C VAL A 102 2.63 6.68 0.39
N CYS A 103 3.43 5.66 0.09
CA CYS A 103 3.27 4.83 -1.10
C CYS A 103 2.83 3.44 -0.67
N ILE A 104 1.57 3.12 -0.98
CA ILE A 104 0.93 1.85 -0.63
C ILE A 104 0.54 1.02 -1.87
N GLY A 105 0.78 1.54 -3.08
CA GLY A 105 0.77 0.77 -4.33
C GLY A 105 2.13 0.71 -5.03
N PRO A 106 2.18 0.22 -6.29
CA PRO A 106 3.38 0.24 -7.13
C PRO A 106 3.95 1.65 -7.33
N LEU A 107 5.29 1.77 -7.34
CA LEU A 107 5.99 3.06 -7.30
C LEU A 107 6.03 3.83 -8.64
N THR A 108 5.22 3.43 -9.62
CA THR A 108 5.24 3.93 -11.00
C THR A 108 5.06 5.45 -11.07
N ASN A 109 4.08 6.01 -10.35
CA ASN A 109 3.83 7.45 -10.33
C ASN A 109 5.02 8.24 -9.77
N ILE A 110 5.66 7.71 -8.72
CA ILE A 110 6.83 8.31 -8.10
C ILE A 110 8.02 8.30 -9.07
N ALA A 111 8.28 7.15 -9.70
CA ALA A 111 9.37 7.03 -10.66
C ALA A 111 9.15 7.94 -11.88
N LEU A 112 7.92 8.06 -12.39
CA LEU A 112 7.57 9.00 -13.44
C LEU A 112 7.82 10.46 -13.01
N ALA A 113 7.41 10.85 -11.80
CA ALA A 113 7.65 12.19 -11.28
C ALA A 113 9.16 12.50 -11.20
N MET A 114 9.96 11.56 -10.70
CA MET A 114 11.43 11.69 -10.64
C MET A 114 12.08 11.82 -12.02
N LYS A 115 11.49 11.20 -13.06
CA LYS A 115 11.99 11.27 -14.44
C LYS A 115 11.64 12.59 -15.12
N LEU A 116 10.50 13.19 -14.76
CA LEU A 116 10.04 14.46 -15.30
C LEU A 116 10.68 15.66 -14.60
N ASP A 117 11.05 15.53 -13.32
CA ASP A 117 11.66 16.60 -12.52
C ASP A 117 12.78 16.05 -11.63
N ALA A 118 14.04 16.34 -12.00
CA ALA A 118 15.21 15.82 -11.30
C ALA A 118 15.33 16.31 -9.85
N ASP A 119 14.79 17.50 -9.54
CA ASP A 119 14.81 18.06 -8.19
C ASP A 119 13.73 17.43 -7.28
N PHE A 120 12.81 16.62 -7.84
CA PHE A 120 11.79 15.91 -7.08
C PHE A 120 12.38 15.11 -5.91
N VAL A 121 13.56 14.52 -6.11
CA VAL A 121 14.19 13.59 -5.15
C VAL A 121 14.50 14.19 -3.79
N ARG A 122 14.49 15.52 -3.66
CA ARG A 122 14.80 16.28 -2.44
C ARG A 122 13.59 16.93 -1.77
N ARG A 123 12.44 16.98 -2.44
CA ARG A 123 11.28 17.76 -1.97
C ARG A 123 10.47 17.08 -0.87
N PRO A 124 10.21 15.76 -0.93
CA PRO A 124 9.54 15.08 0.17
C PRO A 124 10.37 15.23 1.45
N LYS A 125 9.69 15.50 2.56
CA LYS A 125 10.34 15.51 3.87
C LYS A 125 10.83 14.11 4.25
N GLU A 126 9.98 13.12 4.00
CA GLU A 126 10.23 11.70 4.20
C GLU A 126 9.28 10.90 3.29
N MET A 127 9.61 9.64 3.07
CA MET A 127 8.80 8.70 2.30
C MET A 127 8.59 7.43 3.11
N VAL A 128 7.35 6.97 3.22
CA VAL A 128 7.01 5.67 3.79
C VAL A 128 6.46 4.80 2.67
N ILE A 129 7.06 3.62 2.50
CA ILE A 129 6.73 2.69 1.41
C ILE A 129 6.25 1.39 2.03
N MET A 130 5.04 0.95 1.67
CA MET A 130 4.60 -0.42 1.88
C MET A 130 5.07 -1.28 0.72
N GLY A 131 5.97 -2.21 0.99
CA GLY A 131 6.43 -3.15 -0.01
C GLY A 131 7.90 -3.53 0.11
N GLY A 132 8.33 -4.32 -0.86
CA GLY A 132 9.65 -4.94 -0.86
C GLY A 132 9.80 -5.98 0.26
N ASN A 133 11.01 -6.53 0.36
CA ASN A 133 11.34 -7.54 1.34
C ASN A 133 12.83 -7.51 1.70
N ILE A 134 13.19 -8.17 2.80
CA ILE A 134 14.57 -8.20 3.31
C ILE A 134 15.22 -9.59 3.25
N TYR A 135 14.42 -10.65 3.23
CA TYR A 135 14.88 -12.05 3.20
C TYR A 135 14.41 -12.79 1.94
N GLY A 136 13.88 -12.07 0.94
CA GLY A 136 13.37 -12.67 -0.30
C GLY A 136 12.06 -13.42 -0.12
N VAL A 137 11.27 -13.06 0.91
CA VAL A 137 9.92 -13.62 1.08
C VAL A 137 8.96 -12.85 0.16
N GLY A 138 8.52 -13.52 -0.92
CA GLY A 138 7.52 -12.98 -1.83
C GLY A 138 6.08 -13.31 -1.42
N ASN A 139 5.12 -12.56 -1.97
CA ASN A 139 3.67 -12.76 -1.73
C ASN A 139 2.82 -12.81 -3.02
N ILE A 140 3.41 -12.65 -4.21
CA ILE A 140 2.69 -12.75 -5.49
C ILE A 140 2.36 -14.22 -5.83
N SER A 141 3.36 -15.10 -5.74
CA SER A 141 3.19 -16.54 -5.99
C SER A 141 4.31 -17.34 -5.35
N CYS A 142 4.17 -18.66 -5.27
CA CYS A 142 5.23 -19.53 -4.79
C CYS A 142 6.46 -19.61 -5.72
N ARG A 143 6.38 -19.06 -6.94
CA ARG A 143 7.45 -19.10 -7.94
C ARG A 143 8.41 -17.90 -7.84
N TYR A 144 7.96 -16.78 -7.29
CA TYR A 144 8.71 -15.52 -7.28
C TYR A 144 9.04 -15.09 -5.85
N THR A 145 10.19 -14.45 -5.69
CA THR A 145 10.62 -13.88 -4.39
C THR A 145 10.23 -12.42 -4.24
N SER A 146 9.54 -11.81 -5.22
CA SER A 146 9.11 -10.42 -5.17
C SER A 146 7.88 -10.25 -4.28
N GLU A 147 7.88 -9.15 -3.54
CA GLU A 147 6.69 -8.58 -2.89
C GLU A 147 5.81 -7.91 -3.97
N PHE A 148 4.50 -7.85 -3.74
CA PHE A 148 3.45 -7.41 -4.65
C PHE A 148 3.72 -6.04 -5.29
N ASN A 149 3.87 -4.98 -4.50
CA ASN A 149 4.08 -3.62 -5.01
C ASN A 149 5.40 -3.50 -5.80
N PHE A 150 6.46 -4.11 -5.29
CA PHE A 150 7.76 -4.10 -5.97
C PHE A 150 7.77 -4.97 -7.23
N GLY A 151 7.05 -6.10 -7.23
CA GLY A 151 6.93 -6.99 -8.36
C GLY A 151 5.95 -6.49 -9.42
N GLY A 152 5.05 -5.57 -9.07
CA GLY A 152 4.16 -4.85 -9.98
C GLY A 152 4.92 -3.88 -10.88
N ASP A 153 5.91 -3.16 -10.35
CA ASP A 153 6.83 -2.33 -11.14
C ASP A 153 8.27 -2.34 -10.58
N PRO A 154 9.07 -3.36 -10.92
CA PRO A 154 10.44 -3.49 -10.45
C PRO A 154 11.33 -2.32 -10.88
N GLU A 155 11.15 -1.80 -12.10
CA GLU A 155 11.90 -0.64 -12.60
C GLU A 155 11.63 0.61 -11.77
N ALA A 156 10.37 0.87 -11.45
CA ALA A 156 10.00 2.01 -10.63
C ALA A 156 10.60 1.89 -9.22
N ALA A 157 10.49 0.71 -8.59
CA ALA A 157 11.08 0.46 -7.29
C ALA A 157 12.61 0.64 -7.30
N HIS A 158 13.28 0.15 -8.34
CA HIS A 158 14.71 0.37 -8.54
C HIS A 158 15.05 1.86 -8.66
N ILE A 159 14.31 2.62 -9.47
CA ILE A 159 14.53 4.06 -9.67
C ILE A 159 14.39 4.82 -8.35
N VAL A 160 13.31 4.54 -7.60
CA VAL A 160 13.02 5.22 -6.33
C VAL A 160 14.11 4.93 -5.31
N LEU A 161 14.40 3.66 -5.02
CA LEU A 161 15.40 3.32 -3.99
C LEU A 161 16.82 3.75 -4.37
N ALA A 162 17.17 3.79 -5.66
CA ALA A 162 18.51 4.17 -6.08
C ALA A 162 18.75 5.69 -6.11
N LYS A 163 17.70 6.51 -6.26
CA LYS A 163 17.85 7.95 -6.55
C LYS A 163 17.16 8.90 -5.58
N MET A 164 16.20 8.44 -4.80
CA MET A 164 15.52 9.30 -3.84
C MET A 164 16.53 9.75 -2.77
N GLU A 165 16.53 11.04 -2.44
CA GLU A 165 17.47 11.62 -1.47
C GLU A 165 16.80 11.90 -0.10
N CYS A 166 15.48 11.89 -0.04
CA CYS A 166 14.76 12.01 1.23
C CYS A 166 14.89 10.72 2.07
N PRO A 167 14.72 10.80 3.41
CA PRO A 167 14.64 9.62 4.26
C PRO A 167 13.50 8.68 3.82
N ILE A 168 13.83 7.40 3.60
CA ILE A 168 12.86 6.35 3.25
C ILE A 168 12.70 5.40 4.43
N THR A 169 11.45 5.17 4.83
CA THR A 169 11.06 4.06 5.71
C THR A 169 10.35 3.00 4.86
N LEU A 170 10.97 1.84 4.73
CA LEU A 170 10.36 0.68 4.07
C LEU A 170 9.64 -0.16 5.12
N VAL A 171 8.38 -0.52 4.86
CA VAL A 171 7.61 -1.52 5.61
C VAL A 171 7.63 -2.80 4.78
N PRO A 172 8.59 -3.71 5.04
CA PRO A 172 8.76 -4.90 4.21
C PRO A 172 7.66 -5.92 4.51
N TRP A 173 7.36 -6.78 3.54
CA TRP A 173 6.37 -7.85 3.68
C TRP A 173 6.59 -8.72 4.92
N GLU A 174 7.85 -8.99 5.28
CA GLU A 174 8.18 -9.80 6.44
C GLU A 174 7.67 -9.23 7.77
N ALA A 175 7.51 -7.90 7.87
CA ALA A 175 6.92 -7.28 9.06
C ALA A 175 5.45 -7.68 9.22
N CYS A 176 4.70 -7.75 8.11
CA CYS A 176 3.31 -8.24 8.08
C CYS A 176 3.22 -9.76 8.15
N PHE A 177 4.24 -10.49 7.67
CA PHE A 177 4.23 -11.94 7.55
C PHE A 177 4.68 -12.69 8.80
N PHE A 178 5.82 -12.32 9.41
CA PHE A 178 6.35 -13.03 10.59
C PHE A 178 5.61 -12.66 11.86
N GLU A 179 5.13 -11.43 11.97
CA GLU A 179 4.22 -11.04 13.04
C GLU A 179 2.76 -11.16 12.63
N GLY A 180 2.43 -11.91 11.56
CA GLY A 180 1.09 -12.07 10.97
C GLY A 180 0.37 -13.39 11.28
N PRO A 181 -0.84 -13.62 10.72
CA PRO A 181 -1.62 -14.85 10.86
C PRO A 181 -0.92 -16.06 10.22
N LYS A 182 -1.19 -17.30 10.65
CA LYS A 182 -0.45 -18.55 10.29
C LYS A 182 0.07 -18.60 8.85
N ALA A 183 1.37 -18.43 8.63
CA ALA A 183 1.94 -18.65 7.31
C ALA A 183 2.45 -20.09 7.14
N ARG A 184 1.92 -20.81 6.14
CA ARG A 184 2.50 -22.07 5.66
C ARG A 184 3.56 -21.74 4.61
N VAL A 185 4.83 -21.71 5.01
CA VAL A 185 5.94 -21.74 4.05
C VAL A 185 6.21 -23.19 3.69
N MET A 186 6.40 -23.46 2.41
CA MET A 186 6.76 -24.76 1.85
C MET A 186 7.81 -25.47 2.73
N CYS A 187 7.44 -26.64 3.27
CA CYS A 187 8.27 -27.55 4.08
C CYS A 187 8.66 -27.18 5.52
N ILE A 188 8.25 -26.03 6.09
CA ILE A 188 8.41 -25.77 7.54
C ILE A 188 7.15 -25.12 8.09
N THR A 189 6.46 -25.81 9.01
CA THR A 189 5.43 -25.19 9.84
C THR A 189 6.12 -24.25 10.81
N VAL A 190 6.29 -22.99 10.43
CA VAL A 190 6.76 -21.96 11.38
C VAL A 190 5.54 -21.44 12.12
N ASN A 191 5.47 -21.80 13.40
CA ASN A 191 4.39 -21.45 14.33
C ASN A 191 4.48 -19.98 14.76
N TYR A 192 4.31 -19.04 13.83
CA TYR A 192 4.10 -17.63 14.19
C TYR A 192 2.61 -17.44 14.54
N PHE A 193 2.30 -17.58 15.84
CA PHE A 193 0.94 -17.51 16.41
C PHE A 193 0.60 -16.14 17.02
N LYS A 194 1.48 -15.14 16.86
CA LYS A 194 1.39 -13.91 17.64
C LYS A 194 0.22 -13.03 17.21
N TYR A 195 0.04 -12.79 15.92
CA TYR A 195 -1.02 -11.92 15.41
C TYR A 195 -2.43 -12.43 15.69
N GLU A 196 -2.70 -13.69 15.33
CA GLU A 196 -4.01 -14.34 15.53
C GLU A 196 -4.38 -14.49 17.01
N GLY A 197 -3.39 -14.50 17.90
CA GLY A 197 -3.61 -14.54 19.34
C GLY A 197 -3.77 -13.17 20.00
N GLU A 198 -3.13 -12.13 19.48
CA GLU A 198 -3.07 -10.80 20.11
C GLU A 198 -3.99 -9.75 19.47
N VAL A 199 -4.37 -9.93 18.20
CA VAL A 199 -5.15 -8.96 17.42
C VAL A 199 -6.44 -9.61 16.93
N ASP A 200 -7.59 -9.04 17.32
CA ASP A 200 -8.88 -9.37 16.74
C ASP A 200 -9.19 -8.42 15.60
N PHE A 201 -8.94 -8.84 14.36
CA PHE A 201 -9.23 -8.03 13.18
C PHE A 201 -10.72 -7.65 13.12
N HIS A 202 -11.63 -8.49 13.61
CA HIS A 202 -13.07 -8.24 13.49
C HIS A 202 -13.59 -7.25 14.54
N ALA A 203 -12.79 -6.89 15.55
CA ALA A 203 -13.21 -5.98 16.62
C ALA A 203 -13.73 -4.64 16.08
N HIS A 204 -12.98 -4.00 15.17
CA HIS A 204 -13.37 -2.71 14.59
C HIS A 204 -14.54 -2.82 13.60
N LEU A 205 -14.79 -4.00 13.03
CA LEU A 205 -15.91 -4.25 12.12
C LEU A 205 -17.25 -4.38 12.87
N ARG A 206 -17.22 -4.72 14.15
CA ARG A 206 -18.43 -4.93 14.97
C ARG A 206 -18.93 -3.66 15.68
N LEU A 207 -18.38 -2.50 15.34
CA LEU A 207 -18.74 -1.22 15.97
C LEU A 207 -20.14 -0.72 15.57
N GLY A 208 -20.76 -1.28 14.52
CA GLY A 208 -22.12 -0.91 14.09
C GLY A 208 -22.23 0.52 13.55
N THR A 209 -21.15 1.03 12.94
CA THR A 209 -21.12 2.36 12.30
C THR A 209 -21.12 2.21 10.79
N PRO A 210 -21.56 3.22 10.01
CA PRO A 210 -21.53 3.16 8.55
C PRO A 210 -20.13 2.85 7.98
N LEU A 211 -19.07 3.38 8.61
CA LEU A 211 -17.70 3.09 8.22
C LEU A 211 -17.30 1.63 8.52
N ALA A 212 -17.75 1.08 9.65
CA ALA A 212 -17.50 -0.33 9.98
C ALA A 212 -18.25 -1.29 9.03
N ASP A 213 -19.46 -0.93 8.61
CA ASP A 213 -20.24 -1.70 7.62
C ASP A 213 -19.61 -1.63 6.23
N PHE A 214 -19.09 -0.45 5.85
CA PHE A 214 -18.31 -0.29 4.64
C PHE A 214 -17.03 -1.13 4.67
N PHE A 215 -16.26 -1.07 5.77
CA PHE A 215 -15.08 -1.93 5.94
C PHE A 215 -15.41 -3.42 5.93
N SER A 216 -16.56 -3.79 6.50
CA SER A 216 -17.04 -5.17 6.44
C SER A 216 -17.33 -5.60 5.01
N THR A 217 -17.85 -4.69 4.18
CA THR A 217 -18.11 -4.90 2.75
C THR A 217 -16.81 -5.08 1.98
N VAL A 218 -15.89 -4.09 2.03
CA VAL A 218 -14.68 -4.10 1.21
C VAL A 218 -13.72 -5.24 1.54
N THR A 219 -13.68 -5.67 2.80
CA THR A 219 -12.82 -6.79 3.24
C THR A 219 -13.49 -8.16 3.13
N SER A 220 -14.75 -8.24 2.67
CA SER A 220 -15.55 -9.47 2.81
C SER A 220 -14.97 -10.67 2.08
N ILE A 221 -14.54 -10.51 0.83
CA ILE A 221 -13.97 -11.60 0.01
C ILE A 221 -12.62 -12.06 0.59
N GLY A 222 -11.70 -11.12 0.86
CA GLY A 222 -10.40 -11.43 1.44
C GLY A 222 -10.52 -12.15 2.80
N ARG A 223 -11.43 -11.69 3.67
CA ARG A 223 -11.72 -12.36 4.95
C ARG A 223 -12.24 -13.77 4.74
N GLU A 224 -13.14 -13.99 3.80
CA GLU A 224 -13.68 -15.33 3.51
C GLU A 224 -12.60 -16.29 3.01
N ILE A 225 -11.75 -15.84 2.09
CA ILE A 225 -10.64 -16.64 1.54
C ILE A 225 -9.65 -17.04 2.63
N LEU A 226 -9.25 -16.09 3.49
CA LEU A 226 -8.32 -16.38 4.59
C LEU A 226 -8.97 -17.29 5.64
N GLN A 227 -10.25 -17.09 5.95
CA GLN A 227 -10.99 -17.93 6.89
C GLN A 227 -11.06 -19.39 6.41
N ARG A 228 -11.25 -19.63 5.10
CA ARG A 228 -11.19 -20.98 4.52
C ARG A 228 -9.83 -21.66 4.71
N ASN A 229 -8.77 -20.87 4.88
CA ASN A 229 -7.43 -21.33 5.16
C ASN A 229 -7.07 -21.32 6.66
N ASN A 230 -8.07 -21.18 7.55
CA ASN A 230 -7.90 -21.05 9.00
C ASN A 230 -6.97 -19.89 9.41
N ARG A 231 -7.08 -18.77 8.69
CA ARG A 231 -6.35 -17.53 8.96
C ARG A 231 -7.32 -16.36 9.10
N GLN A 232 -6.97 -15.37 9.91
CA GLN A 232 -7.65 -14.08 9.86
C GLN A 232 -7.04 -13.16 8.79
N TYR A 233 -7.83 -12.19 8.34
CA TYR A 233 -7.32 -11.05 7.57
C TYR A 233 -6.47 -10.15 8.47
N ALA A 234 -5.39 -9.59 7.91
CA ALA A 234 -4.38 -8.84 8.65
C ALA A 234 -4.31 -7.38 8.20
N TYR A 235 -3.70 -6.54 9.03
CA TYR A 235 -3.30 -5.19 8.66
C TYR A 235 -2.04 -5.25 7.79
N CYS A 236 -1.98 -4.41 6.76
CA CYS A 236 -0.95 -4.32 5.74
C CYS A 236 -0.64 -2.82 5.55
N ASP A 237 -1.25 -2.16 4.56
CA ASP A 237 -1.06 -0.74 4.28
C ASP A 237 -1.38 0.21 5.44
N GLU A 238 -2.27 -0.21 6.34
CA GLU A 238 -2.59 0.59 7.53
C GLU A 238 -1.39 0.73 8.45
N ILE A 239 -0.43 -0.22 8.41
CA ILE A 239 0.82 -0.15 9.17
C ILE A 239 1.71 0.94 8.58
N ALA A 240 1.86 1.00 7.25
CA ALA A 240 2.63 2.06 6.59
C ALA A 240 1.99 3.44 6.85
N MET A 241 0.66 3.53 6.78
CA MET A 241 -0.04 4.77 7.12
C MET A 241 0.13 5.16 8.59
N ALA A 242 0.00 4.21 9.51
CA ALA A 242 0.22 4.47 10.93
C ALA A 242 1.66 4.95 11.17
N ILE A 243 2.65 4.41 10.46
CA ILE A 243 4.06 4.83 10.58
C ILE A 243 4.21 6.27 10.09
N ALA A 244 3.59 6.60 8.96
CA ALA A 244 3.57 7.96 8.44
C ALA A 244 2.92 8.94 9.42
N LEU A 245 1.85 8.54 10.13
CA LEU A 245 1.14 9.41 11.09
C LEU A 245 1.85 9.53 12.44
N CYS A 246 2.32 8.42 13.01
CA CYS A 246 2.80 8.35 14.40
C CYS A 246 3.95 7.35 14.62
N GLY A 247 4.87 7.22 13.65
CA GLY A 247 6.01 6.28 13.68
C GLY A 247 6.77 6.20 15.00
N GLU A 248 7.05 7.33 15.67
CA GLU A 248 7.73 7.38 16.97
C GLU A 248 7.04 6.56 18.08
N SER A 249 5.73 6.35 17.98
CA SER A 249 4.93 5.63 18.99
C SER A 249 4.69 4.15 18.63
N ILE A 250 4.87 3.75 17.37
CA ILE A 250 4.46 2.43 16.90
C ILE A 250 5.61 1.56 16.39
N ILE A 251 6.71 2.17 15.95
CA ILE A 251 7.89 1.43 15.51
C ILE A 251 8.56 0.83 16.76
N LYS A 252 8.45 -0.48 16.92
CA LYS A 252 9.09 -1.22 18.02
C LYS A 252 10.56 -1.52 17.73
N GLU A 253 10.86 -1.84 16.48
CA GLU A 253 12.20 -2.17 16.01
C GLU A 253 12.36 -1.62 14.58
N SER A 254 13.56 -1.12 14.26
CA SER A 254 13.93 -0.71 12.91
C SER A 254 15.41 -1.00 12.66
N LYS A 255 15.75 -1.21 11.39
CA LYS A 255 17.13 -1.48 10.97
C LYS A 255 17.47 -0.67 9.73
N LEU A 256 18.58 0.07 9.81
CA LEU A 256 19.10 0.79 8.65
C LEU A 256 19.84 -0.19 7.73
N MET A 257 19.42 -0.26 6.48
CA MET A 257 19.98 -1.16 5.47
C MET A 257 20.22 -0.43 4.16
N ARG A 258 21.22 -0.89 3.40
CA ARG A 258 21.32 -0.53 1.98
C ARG A 258 20.44 -1.49 1.21
N ALA A 259 19.53 -0.94 0.42
CA ALA A 259 18.60 -1.71 -0.40
C ALA A 259 18.86 -1.46 -1.89
N SER A 260 18.54 -2.46 -2.70
CA SER A 260 18.51 -2.39 -4.16
C SER A 260 17.45 -3.37 -4.66
N VAL A 261 16.94 -3.15 -5.87
CA VAL A 261 15.96 -4.02 -6.52
C VAL A 261 16.65 -4.80 -7.63
N GLU A 262 16.44 -6.12 -7.65
CA GLU A 262 16.88 -7.03 -8.71
C GLU A 262 15.95 -6.92 -9.92
N LEU A 263 16.49 -6.85 -11.14
CA LEU A 263 15.70 -6.63 -12.35
C LEU A 263 15.86 -7.72 -13.41
N ASN A 264 16.86 -8.58 -13.29
CA ASN A 264 17.27 -9.50 -14.36
C ASN A 264 17.01 -10.97 -14.01
N GLY A 265 16.85 -11.30 -12.73
CA GLY A 265 16.63 -12.68 -12.30
C GLY A 265 15.26 -13.22 -12.72
N GLU A 266 15.22 -14.47 -13.17
CA GLU A 266 13.97 -15.12 -13.60
C GLU A 266 12.96 -15.24 -12.44
N PHE A 267 13.44 -15.61 -11.25
CA PHE A 267 12.62 -15.84 -10.06
C PHE A 267 12.71 -14.71 -9.03
N THR A 268 13.69 -13.83 -9.20
CA THR A 268 14.06 -12.81 -8.20
C THR A 268 13.85 -11.38 -8.66
N ARG A 269 13.41 -11.17 -9.90
CA ARG A 269 12.89 -9.88 -10.36
C ARG A 269 11.57 -9.55 -9.68
#